data_AF-A0A4D6WQZ7-F1
#
_entry.id   AF-A0A4D6WQZ7-F1
#
_cell.length_a   1.000
_cell.length_b   1.000
_cell.length_c   1.000
_cell.angle_alpha   90.00
_cell.angle_beta   90.00
_cell.angle_gamma   90.00
#
_symmetry.space_group_name_H-M   'P 1'
#
loop_
_entity.id
_entity.type
_entity.pdbx_description
1 polymer ?
#
loop_
_entity_poly.entity_id
_entity_poly.type
_entity_poly.pdbx_seq_one_letter_code
_entity_poly.pdbx_strand_id
1 'polypeptide(L)' 'MAVPKKRTSKAKSRKAHWKRKAFFMSKKSLSLAKSILTGKSNSFIYLNNDDIQS' A
#
# COMPACT_ATOMS: atom_id res chain seq x y z
N MET A 1 -20.67 -28.06 -8.59
CA MET A 1 -19.64 -26.98 -8.57
C MET A 1 -18.46 -27.42 -9.42
N ALA A 2 -17.86 -26.51 -10.20
CA ALA A 2 -16.68 -26.85 -11.00
C ALA A 2 -15.45 -27.01 -10.08
N VAL A 3 -14.73 -28.11 -10.24
CA VAL A 3 -13.49 -28.39 -9.50
C VAL A 3 -12.30 -28.47 -10.45
N PRO A 4 -11.12 -27.93 -10.07
CA PRO A 4 -9.94 -27.99 -10.92
C PRO A 4 -9.43 -29.42 -11.02
N LYS A 5 -9.34 -29.93 -12.25
CA LYS A 5 -8.84 -31.29 -12.50
C LYS A 5 -7.36 -31.45 -12.18
N LYS A 6 -6.58 -30.37 -12.27
CA LYS A 6 -5.12 -30.34 -12.06
C LYS A 6 -4.70 -29.07 -11.34
N ARG A 7 -3.60 -29.15 -10.58
CA ARG A 7 -3.02 -28.00 -9.88
C ARG A 7 -2.38 -27.02 -10.86
N THR A 8 -2.46 -25.73 -10.55
CA THR A 8 -1.72 -24.69 -11.26
C THR A 8 -0.22 -24.82 -10.97
N SER A 9 0.62 -24.75 -12.00
CA SER A 9 2.08 -24.79 -11.84
C SER A 9 2.61 -23.52 -11.17
N LYS A 10 3.82 -23.61 -10.59
CA LYS A 10 4.48 -22.45 -9.93
C LYS A 10 4.66 -21.27 -10.88
N ALA A 11 5.03 -21.53 -12.14
CA ALA A 11 5.21 -20.50 -13.17
C ALA A 11 3.90 -19.76 -13.51
N LYS A 12 2.75 -20.45 -13.45
CA LYS A 12 1.43 -19.87 -13.70
C LYS A 12 0.77 -19.29 -12.44
N SER A 13 1.46 -19.32 -11.29
CA SER A 13 0.94 -18.74 -10.05
C SER A 13 0.84 -17.21 -10.17
N ARG A 14 -0.26 -16.64 -9.68
CA ARG A 14 -0.49 -15.19 -9.69
C ARG A 14 0.25 -14.44 -8.58
N LYS A 15 1.11 -15.10 -7.78
CA LYS A 15 1.82 -14.49 -6.64
C LYS A 15 2.63 -13.25 -7.01
N ALA A 16 3.29 -13.25 -8.17
CA ALA A 16 4.08 -12.09 -8.64
C ALA A 16 3.21 -10.85 -8.87
N HIS A 17 1.98 -11.03 -9.37
CA HIS A 17 1.04 -9.94 -9.60
C HIS A 17 0.60 -9.28 -8.27
N TRP A 18 0.32 -10.09 -7.24
CA TRP A 18 0.02 -9.59 -5.89
C TRP A 18 1.19 -8.78 -5.30
N LYS A 19 2.42 -9.30 -5.41
CA LYS A 19 3.62 -8.57 -4.97
C LYS A 19 3.83 -7.26 -5.71
N ARG A 20 3.57 -7.24 -7.02
CA ARG A 20 3.70 -6.02 -7.85
C ARG A 20 2.71 -4.93 -7.41
N LYS A 21 1.47 -5.29 -7.06
CA LYS A 21 0.50 -4.33 -6.49
C LYS A 21 1.02 -3.74 -5.18
N ALA A 22 1.50 -4.58 -4.27
CA ALA A 22 2.06 -4.13 -2.99
C ALA A 22 3.25 -3.18 -3.18
N PHE A 23 4.13 -3.45 -4.15
CA PHE A 23 5.26 -2.59 -4.48
C PHE A 23 4.85 -1.17 -4.92
N PHE A 24 3.77 -1.04 -5.71
CA PHE A 24 3.29 0.28 -6.09
C PHE A 24 2.64 1.04 -4.93
N MET A 25 1.93 0.32 -4.06
CA MET A 25 1.34 0.93 -2.87
C MET A 25 2.42 1.38 -1.88
N SER A 26 3.49 0.60 -1.67
CA SER A 26 4.58 0.98 -0.77
C SER A 26 5.29 2.26 -1.23
N LYS A 27 5.53 2.40 -2.55
CA LYS A 27 6.11 3.63 -3.12
C LYS A 27 5.25 4.86 -2.85
N LYS A 28 3.94 4.76 -3.08
CA LYS A 28 3.00 5.86 -2.82
C LYS A 28 2.95 6.20 -1.33
N SER A 29 2.85 5.19 -0.47
CA SER A 29 2.83 5.37 0.99
C SER A 29 4.08 6.04 1.51
N LEU A 30 5.26 5.66 1.01
CA LEU A 30 6.54 6.26 1.42
C LEU A 30 6.61 7.73 1.00
N SER A 31 6.22 8.05 -0.23
CA SER A 31 6.16 9.44 -0.71
C SER A 31 5.24 10.29 0.16
N LEU A 32 4.07 9.76 0.52
CA LEU A 32 3.10 10.43 1.36
C LEU A 32 3.66 10.65 2.78
N ALA A 33 4.24 9.61 3.40
CA ALA A 33 4.83 9.72 4.74
C ALA A 33 5.93 10.79 4.81
N LYS A 34 6.80 10.85 3.79
CA LYS A 34 7.82 11.91 3.70
C LYS A 34 7.20 13.30 3.60
N SER A 35 6.13 13.47 2.81
CA SER A 35 5.43 14.74 2.70
C SER A 35 4.85 15.19 4.04
N ILE A 36 4.21 14.28 4.77
CA ILE A 36 3.60 14.56 6.08
C ILE A 36 4.66 14.99 7.09
N LEU A 37 5.80 14.29 7.15
CA LEU A 37 6.87 14.59 8.09
C LEU A 37 7.46 16.00 7.94
N THR A 38 7.36 16.60 6.74
CA THR A 38 7.87 17.97 6.53
C THR A 38 6.97 19.06 7.15
N GLY A 39 5.74 18.75 7.56
CA GLY A 39 4.79 19.71 8.14
C GLY A 39 4.27 20.78 7.16
N LYS A 40 4.64 20.70 5.88
CA LYS A 40 4.29 21.69 4.84
C LYS A 40 3.14 21.23 3.92
N SER A 41 2.54 20.07 4.19
CA SER A 41 1.49 19.52 3.34
C SER A 41 0.14 20.17 3.64
N ASN A 42 -0.37 20.96 2.69
CA ASN A 42 -1.65 21.67 2.83
C ASN A 42 -2.89 20.81 2.48
N SER A 43 -2.70 19.64 1.86
CA SER A 43 -3.79 18.80 1.33
C SER A 43 -4.09 17.55 2.18
N PHE A 44 -3.21 17.19 3.11
CA PHE A 44 -3.36 16.00 3.94
C PHE A 44 -3.22 16.40 5.41
N ILE A 45 -4.30 16.20 6.17
CA ILE A 45 -4.35 16.51 7.60
C ILE A 45 -4.01 15.23 8.37
N TYR A 46 -2.92 15.27 9.13
CA TYR A 46 -2.55 14.23 10.08
C TYR A 46 -2.76 14.79 11.48
N LEU A 47 -3.66 14.21 12.27
CA LEU A 47 -3.90 14.66 13.64
C LEU A 47 -2.75 14.19 14.53
N ASN A 48 -1.88 15.12 14.94
CA ASN A 48 -0.93 14.86 16.02
C ASN A 48 -1.57 15.12 17.37
N ASN A 49 -1.00 14.55 18.43
CA ASN A 49 -1.44 14.84 19.80
C ASN A 49 -1.29 16.32 20.17
N ASP A 50 -0.38 17.03 19.52
CA ASP A 50 -0.19 18.49 19.67
C ASP A 50 -1.38 19.28 19.08
N ASP A 51 -2.04 18.76 18.04
CA ASP A 51 -3.19 19.40 17.39
C ASP A 51 -4.51 19.16 18.15
N ILE A 52 -4.56 18.13 19.01
CA ILE A 52 -5.77 17.72 19.76
C ILE A 52 -5.91 18.50 21.08
N GLN A 53 -4.81 19.06 21.61
CA GLN A 53 -4.79 19.82 22.87
C GLN A 53 -4.94 21.34 22.70
N SER A 54 -5.12 21.83 21.47
CA SER A 54 -5.27 23.26 21.14
C SER A 54 -6.73 23.69 21.07
#